data_AF-A0A5E7Y941-F1
#
_entry.id   AF-A0A5E7Y941-F1
#
_cell.length_a   1.000
_cell.length_b   1.000
_cell.length_c   1.000
_cell.angle_alpha   90.00
_cell.angle_beta   90.00
_cell.angle_gamma   90.00
#
_symmetry.space_group_name_H-M   'P 1'
#
loop_
_entity.id
_entity.type
_entity.pdbx_description
1 polymer ?
#
loop_
_entity_poly.entity_id
_entity_poly.type
_entity_poly.pdbx_seq_one_letter_code
_entity_poly.pdbx_strand_id
1 'polypeptide(L)'
;MRGAAWGVALAVALLSSPAAAQAYQCRIPQGPISVPAIERDGPVREMRVTGYTLALSWSPEFCRFRDDEPRHARQCSGRAGRFAFVVHGLWPNGPGNSWPQWCPTRRAPSPLEMAQAMCMSPDPALVSRQWFKHGACMTPDPGAYLRITQILWDSLRWPDFDRLSRQRDLTAGDIRQTFADANPYWEAEDVGLEVNERGWLREMRLCYGDDFMPQACNRQRYGPDDDEDVRIWRGL
;
A
#
# COMPACT_ATOMS: atom_id res chain seq x y z
N MET A 1 43.65 -54.30 37.22
CA MET A 1 43.77 -52.95 36.63
C MET A 1 43.07 -52.93 35.28
N ARG A 2 41.80 -52.50 35.21
CA ARG A 2 41.09 -52.21 33.95
C ARG A 2 40.18 -51.01 34.22
N GLY A 3 40.54 -49.85 33.65
CA GLY A 3 39.81 -48.60 33.81
C GLY A 3 38.64 -48.53 32.82
N ALA A 4 37.48 -48.10 33.30
CA ALA A 4 36.33 -47.78 32.47
C ALA A 4 36.32 -46.27 32.21
N ALA A 5 36.51 -45.87 30.96
CA ALA A 5 36.42 -44.48 30.53
C ALA A 5 34.94 -44.12 30.30
N TRP A 6 34.46 -43.08 30.99
CA TRP A 6 33.14 -42.51 30.79
C TRP A 6 33.21 -41.47 29.68
N GLY A 7 32.60 -41.75 28.53
CA GLY A 7 32.41 -40.79 27.45
C GLY A 7 31.21 -39.91 27.71
N VAL A 8 31.42 -38.61 27.93
CA VAL A 8 30.35 -37.60 27.98
C VAL A 8 30.02 -37.20 26.55
N ALA A 9 28.83 -37.57 26.07
CA ALA A 9 28.31 -37.08 24.80
C ALA A 9 27.70 -35.68 25.00
N LEU A 10 28.34 -34.64 24.48
CA LEU A 10 27.76 -33.29 24.38
C LEU A 10 26.74 -33.27 23.23
N ALA A 11 25.46 -33.19 23.56
CA ALA A 11 24.41 -32.85 22.61
C ALA A 11 24.48 -31.35 22.30
N VAL A 12 24.96 -30.99 21.11
CA VAL A 12 24.91 -29.61 20.60
C VAL A 12 23.50 -29.36 20.08
N ALA A 13 22.69 -28.59 20.82
CA ALA A 13 21.41 -28.10 20.35
C ALA A 13 21.65 -27.00 19.30
N LEU A 14 21.38 -27.32 18.02
CA LEU A 14 21.36 -26.33 16.94
C LEU A 14 20.11 -25.45 17.12
N LEU A 15 20.31 -24.24 17.66
CA LEU A 15 19.29 -23.21 17.70
C LEU A 15 19.14 -22.62 16.28
N SER A 16 18.05 -22.98 15.62
CA SER A 16 17.64 -22.38 14.35
C SER A 16 17.29 -20.90 14.57
N SER A 17 18.17 -19.99 14.17
CA SER A 17 17.91 -18.54 14.23
C SER A 17 16.81 -18.15 13.22
N PRO A 18 15.71 -17.49 13.64
CA PRO A 18 14.71 -16.95 12.74
C PRO A 18 15.21 -15.62 12.14
N ALA A 19 16.25 -15.66 11.32
CA ALA A 19 16.87 -14.44 10.80
C ALA A 19 16.08 -13.77 9.65
N ALA A 20 15.07 -14.44 9.07
CA ALA A 20 14.35 -13.93 7.89
C ALA A 20 13.07 -13.13 8.21
N ALA A 21 12.54 -13.20 9.43
CA ALA A 21 11.24 -12.59 9.75
C ALA A 21 11.29 -11.06 9.99
N GLN A 22 12.48 -10.48 10.19
CA GLN A 22 12.62 -9.05 10.48
C GLN A 22 12.61 -8.15 9.23
N ALA A 23 12.83 -8.69 8.03
CA ALA A 23 12.91 -7.90 6.81
C ALA A 23 11.54 -7.35 6.34
N TYR A 24 10.44 -8.02 6.68
CA TYR A 24 9.07 -7.59 6.35
C TYR A 24 8.48 -6.60 7.36
N GLN A 25 9.14 -6.38 8.50
CA GLN A 25 8.62 -5.52 9.54
C GLN A 25 9.06 -4.08 9.27
N CYS A 26 8.10 -3.24 8.88
CA CYS A 26 8.36 -1.81 8.74
C CYS A 26 8.88 -1.22 10.07
N ARG A 27 9.86 -0.32 9.98
CA ARG A 27 10.35 0.46 11.12
C ARG A 27 9.91 1.91 11.02
N ILE A 28 9.06 2.35 11.94
CA ILE A 28 8.66 3.77 12.07
C ILE A 28 9.93 4.61 12.30
N PRO A 29 10.13 5.72 11.55
CA PRO A 29 11.29 6.57 11.75
C PRO A 29 11.28 7.19 13.16
N GLN A 30 12.42 7.14 13.85
CA GLN A 30 12.60 7.68 15.21
C GLN A 30 13.30 9.06 15.21
N GLY A 31 13.80 9.51 14.06
CA GLY A 31 14.51 10.78 13.90
C GLY A 31 13.61 11.91 13.39
N PRO A 32 14.18 13.12 13.19
CA PRO A 32 13.45 14.22 12.57
C PRO A 32 12.89 13.80 11.20
N ILE A 33 11.58 13.98 10.98
CA ILE A 33 11.00 13.86 9.64
C ILE A 33 10.67 15.24 9.10
N SER A 34 11.05 15.46 7.84
CA SER A 34 10.58 16.60 7.09
C SER A 34 9.14 16.36 6.66
N VAL A 35 8.36 17.44 6.65
CA VAL A 35 7.05 17.49 6.00
C VAL A 35 7.22 18.36 4.76
N PRO A 36 7.40 17.75 3.57
CA PRO A 36 7.66 18.52 2.36
C PRO A 36 6.50 19.46 2.03
N ALA A 37 6.83 20.69 1.64
CA ALA A 37 5.87 21.57 1.00
C ALA A 37 5.51 21.03 -0.38
N ILE A 38 4.23 21.14 -0.76
CA ILE A 38 3.73 20.61 -2.02
C ILE A 38 3.20 21.77 -2.87
N GLU A 39 3.75 21.89 -4.06
CA GLU A 39 3.21 22.77 -5.08
C GLU A 39 1.99 22.13 -5.74
N ARG A 40 0.93 22.93 -5.88
CA ARG A 40 -0.32 22.53 -6.53
C ARG A 40 -0.08 22.32 -8.02
N ASP A 41 -0.31 21.11 -8.51
CA ASP A 41 -0.10 20.71 -9.91
C ASP A 41 -1.38 20.70 -10.77
N GLY A 42 -2.50 21.17 -10.22
CA GLY A 42 -3.80 21.11 -10.89
C GLY A 42 -4.81 22.14 -10.38
N PRO A 43 -5.98 22.24 -11.02
CA PRO A 43 -7.02 23.18 -10.59
C PRO A 43 -7.63 22.76 -9.24
N VAL A 44 -8.12 23.74 -8.50
CA VAL A 44 -9.04 23.50 -7.37
C VAL A 44 -10.35 22.97 -7.93
N ARG A 45 -10.85 21.88 -7.36
CA ARG A 45 -12.17 21.33 -7.69
C ARG A 45 -12.89 20.99 -6.41
N GLU A 46 -13.92 21.74 -6.10
CA GLU A 46 -14.79 21.52 -4.95
C GLU A 46 -16.13 20.96 -5.45
N MET A 47 -16.55 19.83 -4.88
CA MET A 47 -17.80 19.16 -5.22
C MET A 47 -18.18 18.20 -4.09
N ARG A 48 -19.44 17.73 -4.12
CA ARG A 48 -19.89 16.67 -3.20
C ARG A 48 -19.07 15.40 -3.42
N VAL A 49 -18.64 14.79 -2.32
CA VAL A 49 -18.05 13.44 -2.31
C VAL A 49 -19.17 12.41 -2.44
N THR A 50 -18.97 11.43 -3.32
CA THR A 50 -19.94 10.35 -3.60
C THR A 50 -19.38 8.95 -3.32
N GLY A 51 -18.17 8.87 -2.76
CA GLY A 51 -17.48 7.63 -2.45
C GLY A 51 -15.98 7.84 -2.38
N TYR A 52 -15.23 6.75 -2.27
CA TYR A 52 -13.77 6.82 -2.13
C TYR A 52 -13.07 5.73 -2.94
N THR A 53 -11.80 5.96 -3.23
CA THR A 53 -10.89 4.95 -3.75
C THR A 53 -9.68 4.89 -2.83
N LEU A 54 -9.40 3.73 -2.23
CA LEU A 54 -8.11 3.48 -1.58
C LEU A 54 -7.17 2.88 -2.62
N ALA A 55 -6.18 3.68 -3.01
CA ALA A 55 -5.19 3.31 -4.01
C ALA A 55 -3.94 2.71 -3.34
N LEU A 56 -3.53 1.53 -3.82
CA LEU A 56 -2.53 0.69 -3.17
C LEU A 56 -1.44 0.31 -4.17
N SER A 57 -0.28 0.96 -4.09
CA SER A 57 0.81 0.70 -5.02
C SER A 57 1.52 -0.62 -4.68
N TRP A 58 1.78 -1.43 -5.71
CA TRP A 58 2.62 -2.62 -5.60
C TRP A 58 4.10 -2.22 -5.58
N SER A 59 4.71 -2.18 -4.39
CA SER A 59 6.06 -1.65 -4.22
C SER A 59 7.14 -2.41 -5.00
N PRO A 60 7.11 -3.75 -5.17
CA PRO A 60 8.11 -4.43 -5.99
C PRO A 60 8.16 -3.93 -7.44
N GLU A 61 7.02 -3.66 -8.08
CA GLU A 61 7.00 -3.08 -9.43
C GLU A 61 7.43 -1.61 -9.41
N PHE A 62 6.97 -0.82 -8.43
CA PHE A 62 7.40 0.57 -8.28
C PHE A 62 8.91 0.70 -8.05
N CYS A 63 9.49 -0.12 -7.19
CA CYS A 63 10.90 -0.06 -6.83
C CYS A 63 11.83 -0.70 -7.85
N ARG A 64 11.29 -1.31 -8.90
CA ARG A 64 12.08 -1.87 -9.99
C ARG A 64 12.96 -0.77 -10.60
N PHE A 65 14.27 -0.94 -10.47
CA PHE A 65 15.31 0.02 -10.90
C PHE A 65 15.34 1.34 -10.11
N ARG A 66 14.85 1.36 -8.86
CA ARG A 66 14.83 2.56 -7.99
C ARG A 66 15.47 2.33 -6.62
N ASP A 67 16.22 1.25 -6.44
CA ASP A 67 16.83 0.87 -5.17
C ASP A 67 17.94 1.83 -4.72
N ASP A 68 18.60 2.49 -5.67
CA ASP A 68 19.64 3.50 -5.45
C ASP A 68 19.12 4.95 -5.46
N GLU A 69 17.85 5.17 -5.83
CA GLU A 69 17.25 6.51 -5.87
C GLU A 69 17.04 7.09 -4.46
N PRO A 70 17.73 8.18 -4.06
CA PRO A 70 17.64 8.71 -2.70
C PRO A 70 16.22 9.14 -2.30
N ARG A 71 15.44 9.63 -3.27
CA ARG A 71 14.06 10.09 -3.06
C ARG A 71 13.11 8.94 -2.65
N HIS A 72 13.40 7.71 -3.07
CA HIS A 72 12.57 6.52 -2.81
C HIS A 72 13.26 5.52 -1.88
N ALA A 73 14.43 5.87 -1.34
CA ALA A 73 15.27 4.97 -0.56
C ALA A 73 14.53 4.30 0.60
N ARG A 74 13.58 5.01 1.24
CA ARG A 74 12.80 4.42 2.34
C ARG A 74 11.96 3.23 1.88
N GLN A 75 11.28 3.35 0.75
CA GLN A 75 10.44 2.28 0.18
C GLN A 75 11.29 1.19 -0.50
N CYS A 76 12.35 1.58 -1.21
CA CYS A 76 13.00 0.70 -2.18
C CYS A 76 14.34 0.10 -1.72
N SER A 77 15.04 0.70 -0.75
CA SER A 77 16.37 0.19 -0.34
C SER A 77 16.34 -1.04 0.58
N GLY A 78 15.15 -1.40 1.10
CA GLY A 78 14.99 -2.45 2.11
C GLY A 78 15.46 -2.07 3.52
N ARG A 79 16.08 -0.89 3.73
CA ARG A 79 16.62 -0.46 5.02
C ARG A 79 15.55 -0.15 6.07
N ALA A 80 14.35 0.24 5.63
CA ALA A 80 13.21 0.55 6.50
C ALA A 80 12.19 -0.62 6.59
N GLY A 81 12.54 -1.77 6.02
CA GLY A 81 11.64 -2.88 5.73
C GLY A 81 11.45 -3.03 4.22
N ARG A 82 10.93 -4.19 3.83
CA ARG A 82 10.49 -4.48 2.45
C ARG A 82 8.98 -4.39 2.41
N PHE A 83 8.47 -3.59 1.47
CA PHE A 83 7.06 -3.29 1.35
C PHE A 83 6.45 -4.09 0.20
N ALA A 84 5.27 -4.66 0.44
CA ALA A 84 4.44 -5.27 -0.59
C ALA A 84 3.51 -4.18 -1.15
N PHE A 85 2.20 -4.25 -0.86
CA PHE A 85 1.34 -3.10 -1.04
C PHE A 85 1.66 -2.00 -0.04
N VAL A 86 1.57 -0.75 -0.50
CA VAL A 86 1.58 0.46 0.32
C VAL A 86 0.42 1.33 -0.11
N VAL A 87 -0.09 2.16 0.79
CA VAL A 87 -1.09 3.16 0.43
C VAL A 87 -0.41 4.23 -0.42
N HIS A 88 -0.86 4.31 -1.68
CA HIS A 88 -0.63 5.48 -2.51
C HIS A 88 -1.39 6.65 -1.92
N GLY A 89 -2.70 6.50 -1.71
CA GLY A 89 -3.56 7.50 -1.08
C GLY A 89 -5.02 7.06 -0.98
N LEU A 90 -5.78 7.76 -0.16
CA LEU A 90 -7.24 7.69 -0.12
C LEU A 90 -7.82 8.88 -0.88
N TRP A 91 -8.60 8.62 -1.92
CA TRP A 91 -9.08 9.62 -2.86
C TRP A 91 -10.61 9.75 -2.80
N PRO A 92 -11.15 10.94 -2.51
CA PRO A 92 -12.58 11.19 -2.64
C PRO A 92 -12.99 11.14 -4.12
N ASN A 93 -14.07 10.42 -4.40
CA ASN A 93 -14.73 10.39 -5.70
C ASN A 93 -15.86 11.44 -5.72
N GLY A 94 -16.15 11.98 -6.90
CA GLY A 94 -17.29 12.86 -7.13
C GLY A 94 -18.29 12.26 -8.12
N PRO A 95 -19.36 13.00 -8.47
CA PRO A 95 -20.38 12.53 -9.40
C PRO A 95 -19.80 12.11 -10.76
N GLY A 96 -20.25 10.98 -11.29
CA GLY A 96 -19.74 10.41 -12.54
C GLY A 96 -18.26 10.03 -12.44
N ASN A 97 -17.45 10.51 -13.39
CA ASN A 97 -16.00 10.28 -13.44
C ASN A 97 -15.19 11.50 -12.98
N SER A 98 -15.78 12.31 -12.09
CA SER A 98 -15.12 13.48 -11.51
C SER A 98 -14.63 13.21 -10.08
N TRP A 99 -13.79 14.09 -9.55
CA TRP A 99 -13.25 14.00 -8.20
C TRP A 99 -12.93 15.40 -7.66
N PRO A 100 -13.17 15.70 -6.37
CA PRO A 100 -12.65 16.91 -5.77
C PRO A 100 -11.12 16.81 -5.62
N GLN A 101 -10.43 17.94 -5.77
CA GLN A 101 -8.99 18.00 -5.56
C GLN A 101 -8.53 19.41 -5.18
N TRP A 102 -7.39 19.48 -4.50
CA TRP A 102 -6.72 20.72 -4.13
C TRP A 102 -7.65 21.70 -3.37
N CYS A 103 -8.56 21.17 -2.55
CA CYS A 103 -9.46 22.00 -1.74
C CYS A 103 -8.65 22.91 -0.80
N PRO A 104 -9.05 24.17 -0.59
CA PRO A 104 -8.22 25.14 0.12
C PRO A 104 -7.86 24.70 1.54
N THR A 105 -6.56 24.64 1.85
CA THR A 105 -6.05 24.41 3.21
C THR A 105 -4.71 25.10 3.42
N ARG A 106 -4.41 25.44 4.67
CA ARG A 106 -3.08 25.87 5.13
C ARG A 106 -2.44 24.88 6.10
N ARG A 107 -3.16 23.81 6.46
CA ARG A 107 -2.70 22.81 7.41
C ARG A 107 -1.89 21.75 6.68
N ALA A 108 -0.85 21.26 7.32
CA ALA A 108 -0.04 20.13 6.89
C ALA A 108 -0.02 19.08 8.01
N PRO A 109 0.24 17.80 7.70
CA PRO A 109 0.53 16.82 8.74
C PRO A 109 1.66 17.30 9.64
N SER A 110 1.54 17.06 10.93
CA SER A 110 2.66 17.22 11.87
C SER A 110 3.76 16.19 11.58
N PRO A 111 5.01 16.43 12.02
CA PRO A 111 6.08 15.44 11.90
C PRO A 111 5.75 14.09 12.55
N LEU A 112 4.97 14.08 13.64
CA LEU A 112 4.54 12.85 14.30
C LEU A 112 3.55 12.05 13.43
N GLU A 113 2.52 12.72 12.90
CA GLU A 113 1.55 12.09 11.99
C GLU A 113 2.23 11.57 10.72
N MET A 114 3.16 12.36 10.17
CA MET A 114 3.99 11.95 9.04
C MET A 114 4.77 10.68 9.36
N ALA A 115 5.49 10.64 10.49
CA ALA A 115 6.27 9.47 10.89
C ALA A 115 5.39 8.22 11.07
N GLN A 116 4.22 8.36 11.68
CA GLN A 116 3.27 7.25 11.89
C GLN A 116 2.72 6.70 10.58
N ALA A 117 2.47 7.54 9.57
CA ALA A 117 1.99 7.10 8.27
C ALA A 117 3.04 6.33 7.45
N MET A 118 4.33 6.43 7.78
CA MET A 118 5.43 5.90 6.96
C MET A 118 5.49 4.37 6.83
N CYS A 119 4.76 3.62 7.65
CA CYS A 119 4.65 2.17 7.46
C CYS A 119 3.52 1.75 6.53
N MET A 120 2.56 2.64 6.34
CA MET A 120 1.46 2.50 5.40
C MET A 120 1.84 3.13 4.04
N SER A 121 2.52 4.28 4.04
CA SER A 121 2.94 5.03 2.84
C SER A 121 4.38 5.55 3.03
N PRO A 122 5.40 4.82 2.56
CA PRO A 122 6.81 5.03 2.93
C PRO A 122 7.52 6.17 2.18
N ASP A 123 6.81 7.25 1.87
CA ASP A 123 7.37 8.45 1.23
C ASP A 123 6.69 9.72 1.80
N PRO A 124 7.42 10.63 2.46
CA PRO A 124 6.84 11.81 3.07
C PRO A 124 6.32 12.83 2.04
N ALA A 125 6.93 12.91 0.86
CA ALA A 125 6.43 13.77 -0.21
C ALA A 125 5.12 13.22 -0.79
N LEU A 126 5.00 11.89 -0.87
CA LEU A 126 3.76 11.23 -1.23
C LEU A 126 2.66 11.55 -0.23
N VAL A 127 2.90 11.31 1.07
CA VAL A 127 1.92 11.57 2.14
C VAL A 127 1.47 13.03 2.14
N SER A 128 2.40 13.99 2.05
CA SER A 128 2.06 15.40 1.93
C SER A 128 1.20 15.67 0.69
N ARG A 129 1.56 15.12 -0.48
CA ARG A 129 0.81 15.34 -1.72
C ARG A 129 -0.60 14.78 -1.62
N GLN A 130 -0.79 13.59 -1.05
CA GLN A 130 -2.11 12.99 -0.88
C GLN A 130 -2.99 13.84 0.04
N TRP A 131 -2.44 14.38 1.12
CA TRP A 131 -3.18 15.29 1.97
C TRP A 131 -3.64 16.54 1.21
N PHE A 132 -2.71 17.28 0.59
CA PHE A 132 -3.06 18.56 -0.05
C PHE A 132 -3.94 18.38 -1.30
N LYS A 133 -3.72 17.32 -2.07
CA LYS A 133 -4.48 17.07 -3.30
C LYS A 133 -5.83 16.43 -3.02
N HIS A 134 -5.94 15.52 -2.06
CA HIS A 134 -7.13 14.69 -1.86
C HIS A 134 -7.72 14.81 -0.44
N GLY A 135 -6.90 14.70 0.60
CA GLY A 135 -7.37 14.66 1.99
C GLY A 135 -8.06 15.94 2.46
N ALA A 136 -7.57 17.11 2.04
CA ALA A 136 -8.16 18.40 2.37
C ALA A 136 -9.58 18.60 1.81
N CYS A 137 -10.00 17.78 0.83
CA CYS A 137 -11.37 17.76 0.33
C CYS A 137 -12.31 16.88 1.15
N MET A 138 -11.78 16.08 2.08
CA MET A 138 -12.54 15.17 2.94
C MET A 138 -12.73 15.74 4.34
N THR A 139 -11.72 16.44 4.86
CA THR A 139 -11.69 16.94 6.24
C THR A 139 -10.74 18.13 6.35
N PRO A 140 -10.99 19.11 7.25
CA PRO A 140 -10.04 20.18 7.53
C PRO A 140 -8.84 19.74 8.40
N ASP A 141 -8.81 18.49 8.88
CA ASP A 141 -7.76 17.97 9.78
C ASP A 141 -6.88 16.90 9.08
N PRO A 142 -5.57 17.16 8.87
CA PRO A 142 -4.64 16.17 8.32
C PRO A 142 -4.59 14.87 9.13
N GLY A 143 -4.65 14.96 10.46
CA GLY A 143 -4.62 13.80 11.34
C GLY A 143 -5.82 12.89 11.16
N ALA A 144 -7.02 13.47 11.00
CA ALA A 144 -8.23 12.72 10.69
C ALA A 144 -8.13 11.99 9.34
N TYR A 145 -7.60 12.63 8.29
CA TYR A 145 -7.41 11.99 6.99
C TYR A 145 -6.48 10.77 7.08
N LEU A 146 -5.33 10.91 7.73
CA LEU A 146 -4.38 9.82 7.90
C LEU A 146 -4.97 8.70 8.77
N ARG A 147 -5.73 9.03 9.81
CA ARG A 147 -6.40 8.05 10.67
C ARG A 147 -7.47 7.24 9.93
N ILE A 148 -8.31 7.88 9.13
CA ILE A 148 -9.32 7.18 8.30
C ILE A 148 -8.60 6.23 7.34
N THR A 149 -7.55 6.71 6.68
CA THR A 149 -6.75 5.89 5.75
C THR A 149 -6.15 4.68 6.45
N GLN A 150 -5.60 4.87 7.66
CA GLN A 150 -5.04 3.79 8.48
C GLN A 150 -6.11 2.78 8.90
N ILE A 151 -7.31 3.22 9.31
CA ILE A 151 -8.42 2.33 9.67
C ILE A 151 -8.83 1.45 8.48
N LEU A 152 -8.95 2.04 7.28
CA LEU A 152 -9.27 1.27 6.08
C LEU A 152 -8.15 0.25 5.80
N TRP A 153 -6.88 0.68 5.80
CA TRP A 153 -5.73 -0.20 5.59
C TRP A 153 -5.66 -1.37 6.58
N ASP A 154 -5.84 -1.11 7.88
CA ASP A 154 -5.77 -2.12 8.94
C ASP A 154 -6.95 -3.09 8.94
N SER A 155 -8.06 -2.73 8.28
CA SER A 155 -9.22 -3.62 8.14
C SER A 155 -9.02 -4.72 7.10
N LEU A 156 -7.99 -4.60 6.24
CA LEU A 156 -7.74 -5.50 5.13
C LEU A 156 -6.90 -6.71 5.55
N ARG A 157 -7.27 -7.87 5.00
CA ARG A 157 -6.48 -9.10 5.06
C ARG A 157 -5.73 -9.25 3.75
N TRP A 158 -4.41 -9.31 3.83
CA TRP A 158 -3.56 -9.38 2.64
C TRP A 158 -3.27 -10.82 2.24
N PRO A 159 -3.69 -11.26 1.04
CA PRO A 159 -3.21 -12.51 0.47
C PRO A 159 -1.70 -12.45 0.19
N ASP A 160 -1.09 -13.62 0.04
CA ASP A 160 0.31 -13.72 -0.38
C ASP A 160 0.45 -13.46 -1.90
N PHE A 161 0.62 -12.19 -2.25
CA PHE A 161 0.82 -11.75 -3.64
C PHE A 161 2.17 -12.20 -4.23
N ASP A 162 3.17 -12.47 -3.39
CA ASP A 162 4.41 -13.08 -3.87
C ASP A 162 4.13 -14.52 -4.33
N ARG A 163 3.37 -15.31 -3.58
CA ARG A 163 2.91 -16.63 -4.03
C ARG A 163 2.03 -16.53 -5.27
N LEU A 164 1.07 -15.61 -5.30
CA LEU A 164 0.17 -15.40 -6.46
C LEU A 164 0.97 -15.08 -7.73
N SER A 165 2.06 -14.31 -7.63
CA SER A 165 2.92 -13.99 -8.77
C SER A 165 3.50 -15.22 -9.50
N ARG A 166 3.47 -16.41 -8.88
CA ARG A 166 3.99 -17.68 -9.43
C ARG A 166 2.93 -18.51 -10.13
N GLN A 167 1.66 -18.10 -10.06
CA GLN A 167 0.58 -18.71 -10.82
C GLN A 167 0.87 -18.58 -12.32
N ARG A 168 0.60 -19.66 -13.06
CA ARG A 168 0.63 -19.64 -14.52
C ARG A 168 -0.67 -19.05 -15.02
N ASP A 169 -0.60 -18.31 -16.12
CA ASP A 169 -1.78 -17.79 -16.82
C ASP A 169 -2.67 -16.96 -15.86
N LEU A 170 -2.03 -16.17 -14.99
CA LEU A 170 -2.68 -15.32 -13.99
C LEU A 170 -3.44 -14.18 -14.68
N THR A 171 -4.73 -14.06 -14.39
CA THR A 171 -5.57 -13.01 -14.96
C THR A 171 -5.87 -11.88 -13.97
N ALA A 172 -6.46 -10.79 -14.47
CA ALA A 172 -6.97 -9.71 -13.64
C ALA A 172 -8.09 -10.21 -12.70
N GLY A 173 -8.97 -11.08 -13.19
CA GLY A 173 -10.04 -11.70 -12.40
C GLY A 173 -9.49 -12.57 -11.26
N ASP A 174 -8.43 -13.35 -11.51
CA ASP A 174 -7.77 -14.15 -10.47
C ASP A 174 -7.25 -13.29 -9.31
N ILE A 175 -6.68 -12.13 -9.62
CA ILE A 175 -6.16 -11.19 -8.61
C ILE A 175 -7.30 -10.63 -7.76
N ARG A 176 -8.40 -10.22 -8.38
CA ARG A 176 -9.59 -9.69 -7.70
C ARG A 176 -10.22 -10.74 -6.80
N GLN A 177 -10.43 -11.95 -7.33
CA GLN A 177 -11.00 -13.06 -6.57
C GLN A 177 -10.11 -13.44 -5.39
N THR A 178 -8.78 -13.50 -5.59
CA THR A 178 -7.83 -13.78 -4.51
C THR A 178 -7.93 -12.77 -3.37
N PHE A 179 -8.17 -11.49 -3.68
CA PHE A 179 -8.37 -10.47 -2.66
C PHE A 179 -9.74 -10.61 -1.97
N ALA A 180 -10.81 -10.80 -2.74
CA ALA A 180 -12.17 -10.98 -2.22
C ALA A 180 -12.27 -12.20 -1.29
N ASP A 181 -11.67 -13.34 -1.68
CA ASP A 181 -11.64 -14.57 -0.87
C ASP A 181 -10.98 -14.38 0.50
N ALA A 182 -9.98 -13.49 0.58
CA ALA A 182 -9.32 -13.17 1.85
C ALA A 182 -10.12 -12.18 2.71
N ASN A 183 -11.05 -11.41 2.11
CA ASN A 183 -11.75 -10.29 2.73
C ASN A 183 -13.27 -10.49 2.64
N PRO A 184 -13.95 -11.11 3.63
CA PRO A 184 -15.34 -11.58 3.52
C PRO A 184 -16.44 -10.55 3.22
N TYR A 185 -16.13 -9.26 3.21
CA TYR A 185 -17.06 -8.17 2.89
C TYR A 185 -16.78 -7.53 1.53
N TRP A 186 -15.85 -8.09 0.77
CA TRP A 186 -15.41 -7.60 -0.53
C TRP A 186 -15.82 -8.59 -1.62
N GLU A 187 -16.30 -8.05 -2.72
CA GLU A 187 -16.55 -8.79 -3.96
C GLU A 187 -15.47 -8.43 -4.99
N ALA A 188 -15.30 -9.27 -6.03
CA ALA A 188 -14.31 -9.02 -7.07
C ALA A 188 -14.54 -7.67 -7.78
N GLU A 189 -15.81 -7.28 -7.95
CA GLU A 189 -16.21 -6.02 -8.58
C GLU A 189 -15.82 -4.76 -7.79
N ASP A 190 -15.56 -4.88 -6.48
CA ASP A 190 -15.08 -3.79 -5.62
C ASP A 190 -13.58 -3.50 -5.80
N VAL A 191 -12.88 -4.38 -6.53
CA VAL A 191 -11.42 -4.38 -6.66
C VAL A 191 -11.02 -3.99 -8.09
N GLY A 192 -10.58 -2.75 -8.25
CA GLY A 192 -9.98 -2.26 -9.47
C GLY A 192 -8.47 -2.54 -9.55
N LEU A 193 -7.92 -2.60 -10.77
CA LEU A 193 -6.49 -2.81 -11.01
C LEU A 193 -5.93 -1.76 -11.97
N GLU A 194 -4.72 -1.27 -11.69
CA GLU A 194 -3.90 -0.56 -12.67
C GLU A 194 -2.75 -1.46 -13.12
N VAL A 195 -2.70 -1.74 -14.42
CA VAL A 195 -1.62 -2.49 -15.05
C VAL A 195 -0.84 -1.57 -16.00
N ASN A 196 0.48 -1.74 -16.07
CA ASN A 196 1.28 -1.00 -17.05
C ASN A 196 1.08 -1.57 -18.47
N GLU A 197 1.60 -0.88 -19.48
CA GLU A 197 1.53 -1.29 -20.89
C GLU A 197 2.15 -2.67 -21.17
N ARG A 198 2.97 -3.17 -20.24
CA ARG A 198 3.59 -4.49 -20.27
C ARG A 198 2.82 -5.48 -19.40
N GLY A 199 1.59 -5.21 -18.99
CA GLY A 199 0.76 -6.10 -18.18
C GLY A 199 1.29 -6.36 -16.76
N TRP A 200 2.16 -5.52 -16.20
CA TRP A 200 2.56 -5.65 -14.79
C TRP A 200 1.64 -4.86 -13.88
N LEU A 201 1.22 -5.49 -12.78
CA LEU A 201 0.43 -4.86 -11.72
C LEU A 201 1.21 -3.69 -11.10
N ARG A 202 0.61 -2.50 -11.16
CA ARG A 202 1.13 -1.28 -10.52
C ARG A 202 0.36 -0.92 -9.26
N GLU A 203 -0.96 -1.03 -9.31
CA GLU A 203 -1.83 -0.57 -8.25
C GLU A 203 -3.08 -1.45 -8.13
N MET A 204 -3.53 -1.67 -6.90
CA MET A 204 -4.87 -2.15 -6.59
C MET A 204 -5.71 -0.96 -6.09
N ARG A 205 -6.92 -0.82 -6.61
CA ARG A 205 -7.84 0.28 -6.31
C ARG A 205 -9.10 -0.27 -5.67
N LEU A 206 -9.21 -0.10 -4.36
CA LEU A 206 -10.37 -0.55 -3.60
C LEU A 206 -11.44 0.54 -3.59
N CYS A 207 -12.61 0.23 -4.13
CA CYS A 207 -13.71 1.19 -4.28
C CYS A 207 -14.67 1.12 -3.09
N TYR A 208 -15.06 2.30 -2.60
CA TYR A 208 -15.95 2.46 -1.46
C TYR A 208 -17.10 3.42 -1.78
N GLY A 209 -18.25 3.18 -1.15
CA GLY A 209 -19.36 4.14 -1.02
C GLY A 209 -18.99 5.35 -0.14
N ASP A 210 -19.88 6.34 -0.03
CA ASP A 210 -19.67 7.52 0.82
C ASP A 210 -19.74 7.21 2.33
N ASP A 211 -20.19 6.01 2.68
CA ASP A 211 -20.22 5.41 4.01
C ASP A 211 -18.98 4.56 4.34
N PHE A 212 -17.99 4.51 3.44
CA PHE A 212 -16.79 3.66 3.55
C PHE A 212 -17.06 2.15 3.51
N MET A 213 -18.21 1.71 3.00
CA MET A 213 -18.44 0.30 2.70
C MET A 213 -17.94 -0.05 1.29
N PRO A 214 -17.46 -1.29 1.04
CA PRO A 214 -17.08 -1.74 -0.29
C PRO A 214 -18.23 -1.53 -1.30
N GLN A 215 -17.86 -1.12 -2.51
CA GLN A 215 -18.81 -0.90 -3.59
C GLN A 215 -18.12 -1.12 -4.93
N ALA A 216 -18.85 -1.71 -5.88
CA ALA A 216 -18.37 -1.96 -7.23
C ALA A 216 -17.66 -0.75 -7.85
N CYS A 217 -16.45 -0.99 -8.36
CA CYS A 217 -15.70 0.00 -9.11
C CYS A 217 -16.42 0.35 -10.41
N ASN A 218 -16.41 1.63 -10.78
CA ASN A 218 -16.83 2.02 -12.13
C ASN A 218 -15.79 1.55 -13.16
N ARG A 219 -16.15 1.56 -14.46
CA ARG A 219 -15.26 1.09 -15.54
C ARG A 219 -13.86 1.73 -15.53
N GLN A 220 -13.75 3.01 -15.17
CA GLN A 220 -12.45 3.69 -15.12
C GLN A 220 -11.56 3.21 -13.97
N ARG A 221 -12.15 2.92 -12.81
CA ARG A 221 -11.42 2.41 -11.64
C ARG A 221 -11.21 0.91 -11.70
N TYR A 222 -12.11 0.16 -12.34
CA TYR A 222 -12.04 -1.28 -12.49
C TYR A 222 -10.78 -1.72 -13.25
N GLY A 223 -10.46 -1.03 -14.35
CA GLY A 223 -9.24 -1.30 -15.12
C GLY A 223 -9.45 -2.43 -16.15
N PRO A 224 -8.47 -3.33 -16.35
CA PRO A 224 -8.54 -4.39 -17.36
C PRO A 224 -9.70 -5.36 -17.08
N ASP A 225 -10.25 -5.94 -18.16
CA ASP A 225 -11.29 -6.97 -18.08
C ASP A 225 -10.74 -8.25 -17.41
N ASP A 226 -11.60 -9.12 -16.89
CA ASP A 226 -11.19 -10.22 -15.99
C ASP A 226 -10.34 -11.31 -16.65
N ASP A 227 -10.46 -11.49 -17.96
CA ASP A 227 -9.71 -12.47 -18.75
C ASP A 227 -8.35 -11.95 -19.25
N GLU A 228 -8.02 -10.67 -18.98
CA GLU A 228 -6.74 -10.12 -19.36
C GLU A 228 -5.59 -10.67 -18.49
N ASP A 229 -4.50 -11.08 -19.14
CA ASP A 229 -3.29 -11.56 -18.47
C ASP A 229 -2.62 -10.45 -17.63
N VAL A 230 -2.30 -10.77 -16.39
CA VAL A 230 -1.59 -9.87 -15.47
C VAL A 230 -0.37 -10.55 -14.87
N ARG A 231 0.73 -9.79 -14.78
CA ARG A 231 1.97 -10.20 -14.13
C ARG A 231 2.20 -9.40 -12.86
N ILE A 232 2.69 -10.06 -11.82
CA ILE A 232 3.08 -9.42 -10.56
C ILE A 232 4.60 -9.47 -10.46
N TRP A 233 5.24 -8.29 -10.35
CA TRP A 233 6.70 -8.24 -10.24
C TRP A 233 7.13 -8.79 -8.88
N ARG A 234 8.16 -9.63 -8.91
CA ARG A 234 8.75 -10.27 -7.73
C ARG A 234 9.98 -9.47 -7.32
N GLY A 235 10.09 -9.13 -6.05
CA GLY A 235 11.23 -8.31 -5.60
C GLY A 235 11.20 -7.88 -4.15
N LEU A 236 10.46 -8.59 -3.30
CA LEU A 236 10.68 -8.50 -1.86
C LEU A 236 12.05 -9.10 -1.58
#